data_AF-A0A3D3A7C0-F1
#
_entry.id   AF-A0A3D3A7C0-F1
#
_cell.length_a   1.000
_cell.length_b   1.000
_cell.length_c   1.000
_cell.angle_alpha   90.00
_cell.angle_beta   90.00
_cell.angle_gamma   90.00
#
_symmetry.space_group_name_H-M   'P 1'
#
loop_
_entity.id
_entity.type
_entity.pdbx_description
1 polymer ?
#
loop_
_entity_poly.entity_id
_entity_poly.type
_entity_poly.pdbx_seq_one_letter_code
_entity_poly.pdbx_strand_id
1 'polypeptide(L)'
;LWSYTGEFFNADEVDAAGAEAGLLPNLAVMRKAWNARVEACLAQATLTCPEDGWMQRGGKQGIHSEHLSYMLAEMQVLPRTYPDATW
;
A
#
# COMPACT_ATOMS: atom_id res chain seq x y z
N LEU A 1 -8.96 -8.36 1.76
CA LEU A 1 -7.56 -7.90 1.97
C LEU A 1 -6.67 -8.22 0.78
N TRP A 2 -6.70 -9.45 0.23
CA TRP A 2 -5.86 -9.84 -0.93
C TRP A 2 -5.91 -8.85 -2.09
N SER A 3 -7.10 -8.39 -2.48
CA SER A 3 -7.27 -7.40 -3.56
C SER A 3 -6.48 -6.10 -3.35
N TYR A 4 -6.14 -5.72 -2.12
CA TYR A 4 -5.37 -4.49 -1.83
C TYR A 4 -3.85 -4.68 -1.95
N THR A 5 -3.34 -5.92 -1.98
CA THR A 5 -1.89 -6.17 -2.06
C THR A 5 -1.33 -5.86 -3.44
N GLY A 6 -2.18 -5.82 -4.48
CA GLY A 6 -1.78 -5.46 -5.84
C GLY A 6 -1.17 -4.06 -5.94
N GLU A 7 -1.69 -3.10 -5.16
CA GLU A 7 -1.18 -1.72 -5.17
C GLU A 7 0.27 -1.60 -4.67
N PHE A 8 0.75 -2.54 -3.84
CA PHE A 8 2.14 -2.54 -3.37
C PHE A 8 3.16 -2.57 -4.52
N PHE A 9 2.77 -3.18 -5.64
CA PHE A 9 3.64 -3.39 -6.79
C PHE A 9 3.16 -2.65 -8.05
N ASN A 10 2.14 -1.81 -7.93
CA ASN A 10 1.68 -0.94 -9.00
C ASN A 10 2.61 0.29 -9.06
N ALA A 11 3.64 0.20 -9.90
CA ALA A 11 4.63 1.25 -10.08
C ALA A 11 4.03 2.43 -10.87
N ASP A 12 4.27 3.66 -10.39
CA ASP A 12 4.02 4.89 -11.14
C ASP A 12 5.34 5.54 -11.63
N GLU A 13 5.22 6.74 -12.19
CA GLU A 13 6.37 7.49 -12.72
C GLU A 13 7.42 7.82 -11.65
N VAL A 14 6.98 8.05 -10.40
CA VAL A 14 7.88 8.34 -9.27
C VAL A 14 8.64 7.08 -8.87
N ASP A 15 7.95 5.94 -8.79
CA ASP A 15 8.57 4.65 -8.53
C ASP A 15 9.61 4.30 -9.61
N ALA A 16 9.27 4.50 -10.89
CA ALA A 16 10.13 4.20 -12.02
C ALA A 16 11.39 5.10 -12.02
N ALA A 17 11.22 6.41 -11.87
CA ALA A 17 12.33 7.36 -11.83
C ALA A 17 13.24 7.11 -10.61
N GLY A 18 12.64 6.82 -9.44
CA GLY A 18 13.40 6.49 -8.24
C GLY A 18 14.19 5.19 -8.37
N ALA A 19 13.64 4.18 -9.05
CA ALA A 19 14.35 2.93 -9.32
C ALA A 19 15.50 3.12 -10.30
N GLU A 20 15.31 3.90 -11.37
CA GLU A 20 16.37 4.25 -12.32
C GLU A 20 17.52 5.03 -11.66
N ALA A 21 17.18 5.96 -10.76
CA ALA A 21 18.15 6.71 -9.98
C ALA A 21 18.83 5.88 -8.87
N GLY A 22 18.43 4.62 -8.64
CA GLY A 22 18.95 3.77 -7.57
C GLY A 22 18.50 4.18 -6.16
N LEU A 23 17.46 5.02 -6.05
CA LEU A 23 16.91 5.52 -4.78
C LEU A 23 15.77 4.65 -4.26
N LEU A 24 14.99 4.03 -5.15
CA LEU A 24 13.85 3.17 -4.82
C LEU A 24 14.09 1.74 -5.32
N PRO A 25 13.47 0.73 -4.68
CA PRO A 25 13.58 -0.65 -5.14
C PRO A 25 12.78 -0.88 -6.43
N ASN A 26 13.23 -1.82 -7.25
CA ASN A 26 12.42 -2.31 -8.37
C ASN A 26 11.21 -3.11 -7.85
N LEU A 27 10.01 -2.56 -8.00
CA LEU A 27 8.78 -3.16 -7.47
C LEU A 27 8.43 -4.53 -8.09
N ALA A 28 8.84 -4.81 -9.33
CA ALA A 28 8.64 -6.14 -9.93
C ALA A 28 9.51 -7.21 -9.26
N VAL A 29 10.73 -6.85 -8.85
CA VAL A 29 11.60 -7.73 -8.05
C VAL A 29 11.01 -7.92 -6.65
N MET A 30 10.52 -6.83 -6.03
CA MET A 30 9.85 -6.90 -4.74
C MET A 30 8.61 -7.79 -4.75
N ARG A 31 7.80 -7.76 -5.83
CA ARG A 31 6.62 -8.62 -5.99
C ARG A 31 6.98 -10.11 -5.92
N LYS A 32 8.04 -10.52 -6.63
CA LYS A 32 8.50 -11.92 -6.62
C LYS A 32 8.94 -12.36 -5.22
N ALA A 33 9.72 -11.52 -4.53
CA ALA A 33 10.19 -11.81 -3.19
C ALA A 33 9.04 -11.87 -2.17
N TRP A 34 8.07 -10.96 -2.28
CA TRP A 34 6.90 -10.94 -1.42
C TRP A 34 5.99 -12.16 -1.64
N ASN A 35 5.69 -12.50 -2.90
CA ASN A 35 4.88 -13.68 -3.24
C ASN A 35 5.48 -14.95 -2.63
N ALA A 36 6.78 -15.19 -2.85
CA ALA A 36 7.45 -16.37 -2.30
C ALA A 36 7.35 -16.44 -0.77
N ARG A 37 7.48 -15.30 -0.09
CA ARG A 37 7.38 -15.24 1.38
C ARG A 37 5.95 -15.47 1.88
N VAL A 38 4.96 -14.91 1.20
CA VAL A 38 3.54 -15.05 1.57
C VAL A 38 3.03 -16.45 1.27
N GLU A 39 3.37 -17.02 0.12
CA GLU A 39 3.04 -18.41 -0.23
C GLU A 39 3.63 -19.39 0.79
N ALA A 40 4.90 -19.23 1.17
CA ALA A 40 5.53 -20.06 2.19
C ALA A 40 4.82 -19.95 3.56
N CYS A 41 4.44 -18.73 3.97
CA CYS A 41 3.71 -18.48 5.21
C CYS A 41 2.32 -19.13 5.19
N LEU A 42 1.57 -18.97 4.11
CA LEU A 42 0.25 -19.57 3.95
C LEU A 42 0.32 -21.09 3.91
N ALA A 43 1.30 -21.66 3.20
CA ALA A 43 1.54 -23.10 3.17
C ALA A 43 1.86 -23.65 4.57
N GLN A 44 2.72 -22.97 5.34
CA GLN A 44 3.01 -23.34 6.73
C GLN A 44 1.75 -23.28 7.62
N ALA A 45 0.86 -22.32 7.34
CA ALA A 45 -0.43 -22.18 8.01
C ALA A 45 -1.52 -23.14 7.48
N THR A 46 -1.20 -24.04 6.53
CA THR A 46 -2.15 -24.94 5.86
C THR A 46 -3.29 -24.21 5.11
N LEU A 47 -3.02 -23.00 4.65
CA LEU A 47 -3.95 -22.16 3.89
C LEU A 47 -3.58 -22.12 2.41
N THR A 48 -4.59 -21.95 1.56
CA THR A 48 -4.41 -21.73 0.12
C THR A 48 -4.20 -20.25 -0.16
N CYS A 49 -3.24 -19.93 -1.03
CA CYS A 49 -3.07 -18.58 -1.54
C CYS A 49 -4.30 -18.18 -2.39
N PRO A 50 -4.95 -17.03 -2.12
CA PRO A 50 -6.01 -16.54 -2.99
C PRO A 50 -5.49 -16.30 -4.40
N GLU A 51 -6.33 -16.56 -5.41
CA GLU A 51 -6.00 -16.27 -6.80
C GLU A 51 -6.04 -14.76 -7.07
N ASP A 52 -5.21 -14.32 -8.00
CA ASP A 52 -5.26 -12.95 -8.48
C ASP A 52 -6.53 -12.72 -9.32
N GLY A 53 -7.33 -11.73 -8.92
CA GLY A 53 -8.48 -11.25 -9.67
C GLY A 53 -8.40 -9.73 -9.87
N TRP A 54 -9.51 -9.04 -9.66
CA TRP A 54 -9.48 -7.58 -9.56
C TRP A 54 -8.65 -7.14 -8.34
N MET A 55 -7.73 -6.20 -8.57
CA MET A 55 -6.84 -5.64 -7.57
C MET A 55 -7.13 -4.15 -7.39
N GLN A 56 -7.41 -3.74 -6.16
CA GLN A 56 -7.66 -2.35 -5.80
C GLN A 56 -6.40 -1.51 -6.01
N ARG A 57 -6.61 -0.27 -6.47
CA ARG A 57 -5.58 0.74 -6.70
C ARG A 57 -6.18 2.14 -6.49
N GLY A 58 -5.31 3.14 -6.39
CA GLY A 58 -5.67 4.57 -6.34
C GLY A 58 -5.18 5.27 -5.08
N GLY A 59 -4.76 4.55 -4.05
CA GLY A 59 -4.25 5.13 -2.81
C GLY A 59 -3.01 5.99 -3.03
N LYS A 60 -2.11 5.60 -3.94
CA LYS A 60 -0.95 6.42 -4.33
C LYS A 60 -1.35 7.73 -5.05
N GLN A 61 -2.54 7.78 -5.65
CA GLN A 61 -3.07 8.94 -6.38
C GLN A 61 -4.13 9.72 -5.57
N GLY A 62 -4.23 9.47 -4.26
CA GLY A 62 -5.21 10.16 -3.39
C GLY A 62 -6.65 9.64 -3.51
N ILE A 63 -6.88 8.55 -4.24
CA ILE A 63 -8.19 7.90 -4.39
C ILE A 63 -8.29 6.78 -3.36
N HIS A 64 -8.71 7.13 -2.16
CA HIS A 64 -8.79 6.21 -1.02
C HIS A 64 -10.17 5.58 -0.87
N SER A 65 -10.27 4.51 -0.08
CA SER A 65 -11.55 4.02 0.39
C SER A 65 -12.19 5.00 1.40
N GLU A 66 -13.48 4.81 1.67
CA GLU A 66 -14.22 5.61 2.65
C GLU A 66 -13.60 5.56 4.06
N HIS A 67 -12.78 4.56 4.37
CA HIS A 67 -12.14 4.45 5.68
C HIS A 67 -11.21 5.62 6.00
N LEU A 68 -10.53 6.20 5.00
CA LEU A 68 -9.57 7.26 5.26
C LEU A 68 -10.25 8.56 5.73
N SER A 69 -11.45 8.87 5.25
CA SER A 69 -12.13 10.10 5.66
C SER A 69 -12.47 10.11 7.14
N TYR A 70 -12.94 8.98 7.68
CA TYR A 70 -13.23 8.85 9.11
C TYR A 70 -11.94 8.93 9.94
N MET A 71 -10.90 8.22 9.50
CA MET A 71 -9.60 8.20 10.18
C MET A 71 -9.00 9.61 10.27
N LEU A 72 -8.98 10.37 9.17
CA LEU A 72 -8.45 11.74 9.17
C LEU A 72 -9.33 12.71 9.97
N ALA A 73 -10.65 12.54 9.95
CA ALA A 73 -11.55 13.37 10.75
C ALA A 73 -11.22 13.26 12.25
N GLU A 74 -10.94 12.05 12.74
CA GLU A 74 -10.52 11.81 14.12
C GLU A 74 -9.09 12.31 14.37
N MET A 75 -8.12 11.89 13.54
CA MET A 75 -6.70 12.20 13.74
C MET A 75 -6.41 13.70 13.69
N GLN A 76 -7.17 14.46 12.89
CA GLN A 76 -6.85 15.85 12.59
C GLN A 76 -7.77 16.85 13.29
N VAL A 77 -8.69 16.40 14.16
CA VAL A 77 -9.66 17.30 14.81
C VAL A 77 -8.96 18.41 15.59
N LEU A 78 -7.97 18.08 16.42
CA LEU A 78 -7.25 19.06 17.25
C LEU A 78 -6.44 20.06 16.41
N PRO A 79 -5.52 19.65 15.52
CA PRO A 79 -4.75 20.60 14.72
C PRO A 79 -5.61 21.41 13.74
N ARG A 80 -6.77 20.89 13.29
CA ARG A 80 -7.71 21.68 12.47
C ARG A 80 -8.53 22.67 13.30
N THR A 81 -8.82 22.36 14.57
CA THR A 81 -9.57 23.25 15.47
C THR A 81 -8.67 24.36 16.04
N TYR A 82 -7.41 24.02 16.35
CA TYR A 82 -6.43 24.93 16.97
C TYR A 82 -5.12 24.94 16.16
N PRO A 83 -5.10 25.58 14.98
CA PRO A 83 -3.96 25.52 14.05
C PRO A 83 -2.68 26.17 14.59
N ASP A 84 -2.80 27.20 15.45
CA ASP A 84 -1.66 27.94 16.00
C ASP A 84 -1.17 27.41 17.35
N ALA A 85 -1.77 26.32 17.85
CA ALA A 85 -1.37 25.72 19.11
C ALA A 85 -0.03 24.99 18.96
N THR A 86 0.75 25.00 20.04
CA THR A 86 2.05 24.30 20.12
C THR A 86 1.91 23.08 21.02
N TRP A 87 2.51 21.96 20.60
CA TRP A 87 2.44 20.66 21.25
C TRP A 87 3.81 19.98 21.20
#